data_AF-A0A957VNJ9-F1
#
_entry.id   AF-A0A957VNJ9-F1
#
_cell.length_a   1.000
_cell.length_b   1.000
_cell.length_c   1.000
_cell.angle_alpha   90.00
_cell.angle_beta   90.00
_cell.angle_gamma   90.00
#
_symmetry.space_group_name_H-M   'P 1'
#
loop_
_entity.id
_entity.type
_entity.pdbx_description
1 polymer ?
#
loop_
_entity_poly.entity_id
_entity_poly.type
_entity_poly.pdbx_seq_one_letter_code
_entity_poly.pdbx_strand_id
1 'polypeptide(L)'
;MLNSICGRWWLSCGLGLFVLLFSAGCTATPGVPPLPPPPPAPVDPPLPLPSTMTLDAYEPILFDFLESKRYQELGWAHDKRVRDTGPYIDKVSYGTHPAVRIYYSPEIYAWLKNDRQGDVPDGAMIIKEMFPTPAARYTGMSDAEINDRLSMWTF
;
A
#
# COMPACT_ATOMS: atom_id res chain seq x y z
N MET A 1 -21.43 -30.39 33.85
CA MET A 1 -20.59 -31.21 34.75
C MET A 1 -19.73 -30.27 35.59
N LEU A 2 -19.49 -30.64 36.86
CA LEU A 2 -18.59 -30.04 37.87
C LEU A 2 -19.10 -28.72 38.51
N ASN A 3 -19.50 -28.74 39.80
CA ASN A 3 -18.68 -28.75 41.04
C ASN A 3 -17.89 -27.44 41.20
N SER A 4 -17.70 -26.80 42.35
CA SER A 4 -18.18 -26.92 43.73
C SER A 4 -17.52 -25.77 44.52
N ILE A 5 -18.26 -25.18 45.46
CA ILE A 5 -17.85 -24.78 46.82
C ILE A 5 -16.69 -23.78 47.02
N CYS A 6 -17.01 -22.62 47.61
CA CYS A 6 -16.42 -22.08 48.85
C CYS A 6 -17.31 -20.88 49.28
N GLY A 7 -17.93 -20.76 50.44
CA GLY A 7 -17.46 -21.10 51.78
C GLY A 7 -17.20 -19.83 52.61
N ARG A 8 -18.28 -19.08 52.94
CA ARG A 8 -18.63 -18.33 54.17
C ARG A 8 -17.52 -17.83 55.11
N TRP A 9 -17.63 -16.60 55.63
CA TRP A 9 -17.91 -16.25 57.04
C TRP A 9 -17.44 -14.82 57.46
N TRP A 10 -18.21 -14.24 58.38
CA TRP A 10 -17.97 -13.12 59.34
C TRP A 10 -18.18 -11.66 58.92
N LEU A 11 -19.19 -11.06 59.58
CA LEU A 11 -19.38 -9.64 59.84
C LEU A 11 -18.16 -9.05 60.60
N SER A 12 -17.84 -7.79 60.35
CA SER A 12 -17.63 -6.79 61.41
C SER A 12 -17.66 -5.36 60.87
N CYS A 13 -18.34 -4.51 61.62
CA CYS A 13 -18.41 -3.07 61.49
C CYS A 13 -17.02 -2.41 61.63
N GLY A 14 -16.80 -1.33 60.88
CA GLY A 14 -15.71 -0.39 61.14
C GLY A 14 -15.82 0.80 60.22
N LEU A 15 -16.21 1.96 60.76
CA LEU A 15 -16.13 3.25 60.07
C LEU A 15 -14.68 3.48 59.61
N GLY A 16 -14.45 3.51 58.30
CA GLY A 16 -13.16 3.80 57.71
C GLY A 16 -13.31 4.88 56.64
N LEU A 17 -12.72 6.04 56.92
CA LEU A 17 -12.58 7.20 56.05
C LEU A 17 -12.11 6.79 54.63
N PHE A 18 -12.97 6.90 53.63
CA PHE A 18 -12.62 6.62 52.23
C PHE A 18 -11.83 7.80 51.65
N VAL A 19 -10.49 7.75 51.78
CA VAL A 19 -9.60 8.62 51.01
C VAL A 19 -9.52 8.04 49.60
N LEU A 20 -10.18 8.68 48.63
CA LEU A 20 -10.01 8.38 47.22
C LEU A 20 -8.64 8.87 46.76
N LEU A 21 -7.63 8.00 46.78
CA LEU A 21 -6.41 8.20 46.02
C LEU A 21 -6.72 7.97 44.54
N PHE A 22 -6.79 9.06 43.75
CA PHE A 22 -6.73 9.00 42.30
C PHE A 22 -5.27 8.68 41.89
N SER A 23 -4.97 7.40 41.68
CA SER A 23 -3.74 7.00 41.00
C SER A 23 -3.84 7.39 39.53
N ALA A 24 -3.16 8.46 39.14
CA ALA A 24 -2.93 8.79 37.73
C ALA A 24 -2.05 7.70 37.10
N GLY A 25 -2.70 6.71 36.46
CA GLY A 25 -2.01 5.73 35.65
C GLY A 25 -1.49 6.36 34.36
N CYS A 26 -0.20 6.70 34.32
CA CYS A 26 0.50 6.95 33.06
C CYS A 26 0.60 5.62 32.30
N THR A 27 -0.32 5.35 31.38
CA THR A 27 -0.14 4.27 30.42
C THR A 27 0.89 4.72 29.39
N ALA A 28 2.13 4.26 29.52
CA ALA A 28 3.14 4.39 28.48
C ALA A 28 2.67 3.62 27.24
N THR A 29 2.53 4.32 26.11
CA THR A 29 2.24 3.72 24.81
C THR A 29 3.39 2.78 24.42
N PRO A 30 3.13 1.51 24.06
CA PRO A 30 4.17 0.64 23.52
C PRO A 30 4.74 1.27 22.24
N GLY A 31 6.04 1.55 22.24
CA GLY A 31 6.75 2.09 21.08
C GLY A 31 6.68 1.10 19.92
N VAL A 32 6.16 1.55 18.78
CA VAL A 32 6.22 0.80 17.53
C VAL A 32 7.71 0.66 17.14
N PRO A 33 8.21 -0.55 16.87
CA PRO A 33 9.58 -0.73 16.41
C PRO A 33 9.84 0.08 15.14
N PRO A 34 11.00 0.71 14.99
CA PRO A 34 11.34 1.39 13.75
C PRO A 34 11.30 0.40 12.58
N LEU A 35 10.70 0.82 11.48
CA LEU A 35 10.67 0.03 10.25
C LEU A 35 12.10 -0.23 9.78
N PRO A 36 12.38 -1.40 9.19
CA PRO A 36 13.67 -1.66 8.56
C PRO A 36 13.95 -0.60 7.49
N PRO A 37 15.24 -0.25 7.28
CA PRO A 37 15.61 0.70 6.25
C PRO A 37 15.12 0.19 4.88
N PRO A 38 14.70 1.10 3.99
CA PRO A 38 14.34 0.71 2.63
C PRO A 38 15.55 0.03 1.97
N PRO A 39 15.31 -0.92 1.05
CA PRO A 39 16.39 -1.47 0.25
C PRO A 39 17.13 -0.34 -0.48
N PRO A 40 18.44 -0.50 -0.73
CA PRO A 40 19.22 0.49 -1.47
C PRO A 40 18.57 0.74 -2.84
N ALA A 41 18.52 2.01 -3.24
CA ALA A 41 18.03 2.40 -4.56
C ALA A 41 18.86 1.68 -5.65
N PRO A 42 18.25 1.28 -6.78
CA PRO A 42 18.99 0.73 -7.91
C PRO A 42 20.11 1.68 -8.36
N VAL A 43 21.21 1.09 -8.84
CA VAL A 43 22.50 1.76 -9.08
C VAL A 43 22.48 2.74 -10.28
N ASP A 44 21.44 2.76 -11.09
CA ASP A 44 21.15 3.81 -12.08
C ASP A 44 19.62 3.87 -12.27
N PRO A 45 19.02 5.05 -12.54
CA PRO A 45 17.62 5.09 -12.94
C PRO A 45 17.48 4.29 -14.24
N PRO A 46 16.48 3.40 -14.36
CA PRO A 46 16.38 2.48 -15.49
C PRO A 46 16.07 3.18 -16.81
N LEU A 47 15.72 4.48 -16.75
CA LEU A 47 15.44 5.34 -17.89
C LEU A 47 16.27 6.62 -17.75
N PRO A 48 16.74 7.20 -18.88
CA PRO A 48 17.30 8.54 -18.86
C PRO A 48 16.24 9.58 -18.49
N LEU A 49 16.66 10.76 -18.04
CA LEU A 49 15.73 11.85 -17.74
C LEU A 49 15.11 12.38 -19.04
N PRO A 50 13.77 12.52 -19.15
CA PRO A 50 13.13 13.03 -20.37
C PRO A 50 13.64 14.42 -20.78
N SER A 51 14.03 15.24 -19.80
CA SER A 51 14.56 16.60 -19.99
C SER A 51 15.95 16.66 -20.64
N THR A 52 16.66 15.53 -20.75
CA THR A 52 18.03 15.44 -21.26
C THR A 52 18.12 15.08 -22.74
N MET A 53 16.98 14.80 -23.40
CA MET A 53 16.92 14.42 -24.81
C MET A 53 15.64 14.90 -25.49
N THR A 54 15.55 14.72 -26.80
CA THR A 54 14.34 15.06 -27.56
C THR A 54 13.24 14.03 -27.35
N LEU A 55 11.99 14.43 -27.56
CA LEU A 55 10.83 13.53 -27.45
C LEU A 55 10.99 12.28 -28.33
N ASP A 56 11.31 12.48 -29.62
CA ASP A 56 11.50 11.40 -30.60
C ASP A 56 12.61 10.41 -30.21
N ALA A 57 13.60 10.85 -29.42
CA ALA A 57 14.66 9.98 -28.90
C ALA A 57 14.24 9.24 -27.63
N TYR A 58 13.40 9.86 -26.79
CA TYR A 58 12.95 9.28 -25.52
C TYR A 58 11.82 8.26 -25.70
N GLU A 59 10.86 8.54 -26.58
CA GLU A 59 9.67 7.69 -26.76
C GLU A 59 10.01 6.21 -27.04
N PRO A 60 10.94 5.85 -27.94
CA PRO A 60 11.29 4.45 -28.17
C PRO A 60 11.85 3.77 -26.93
N ILE A 61 12.70 4.47 -26.16
CA ILE A 61 13.31 3.95 -24.92
C ILE A 61 12.21 3.71 -23.86
N LEU A 62 11.29 4.67 -23.73
CA LEU A 62 10.15 4.55 -22.82
C LEU A 62 9.24 3.39 -23.24
N PHE A 63 8.91 3.26 -24.52
CA PHE A 63 8.06 2.17 -25.01
C PHE A 63 8.71 0.81 -24.79
N ASP A 64 9.99 0.64 -25.10
CA ASP A 64 10.71 -0.61 -24.82
C ASP A 64 10.65 -0.97 -23.33
N PHE A 65 10.81 0.01 -22.43
CA PHE A 65 10.69 -0.19 -20.98
C PHE A 65 9.28 -0.61 -20.54
N LEU A 66 8.24 -0.01 -21.13
CA LEU A 66 6.85 -0.30 -20.80
C LEU A 66 6.39 -1.65 -21.37
N GLU A 67 6.73 -1.96 -22.63
CA GLU A 67 6.39 -3.20 -23.32
C GLU A 67 7.05 -4.42 -22.68
N SER A 68 8.34 -4.30 -22.33
CA SER A 68 9.06 -5.34 -21.58
C SER A 68 8.63 -5.45 -20.11
N LYS A 69 7.76 -4.55 -19.64
CA LYS A 69 7.34 -4.45 -18.24
C LYS A 69 8.52 -4.41 -17.27
N ARG A 70 9.60 -3.74 -17.66
CA ARG A 70 10.87 -3.76 -16.92
C ARG A 70 10.74 -3.31 -15.46
N TYR A 71 9.78 -2.43 -15.15
CA TYR A 71 9.43 -2.04 -13.77
C TYR A 71 9.03 -3.23 -12.88
N GLN A 72 8.39 -4.27 -13.41
CA GLN A 72 8.05 -5.49 -12.65
C GLN A 72 9.31 -6.31 -12.34
N GLU A 73 10.19 -6.48 -13.34
CA GLU A 73 11.46 -7.20 -13.18
C GLU A 73 12.41 -6.50 -12.21
N LEU A 74 12.36 -5.16 -12.17
CA LEU A 74 13.08 -4.33 -11.22
C LEU A 74 12.47 -4.36 -9.81
N GLY A 75 11.37 -5.09 -9.60
CA GLY A 75 10.75 -5.27 -8.30
C GLY A 75 10.09 -4.02 -7.74
N TRP A 76 9.55 -3.15 -8.60
CA TRP A 76 8.87 -1.93 -8.15
C TRP A 76 7.71 -2.26 -7.20
N ALA A 77 7.57 -1.44 -6.16
CA ALA A 77 6.47 -1.56 -5.22
C ALA A 77 5.15 -1.30 -5.94
N HIS A 78 4.08 -1.98 -5.55
CA HIS A 78 2.78 -1.86 -6.21
C HIS A 78 1.61 -2.09 -5.26
N ASP A 79 0.41 -1.76 -5.74
CA ASP A 79 -0.84 -2.01 -5.02
C ASP A 79 -0.99 -3.50 -4.69
N LYS A 80 -1.36 -3.82 -3.44
CA LYS A 80 -1.54 -5.21 -2.98
C LYS A 80 -2.63 -6.00 -3.71
N ARG A 81 -3.49 -5.31 -4.47
CA ARG A 81 -4.59 -5.90 -5.24
C ARG A 81 -5.03 -4.95 -6.35
N VAL A 82 -5.61 -5.51 -7.41
CA VAL A 82 -6.38 -4.74 -8.38
C VAL A 82 -7.58 -4.10 -7.66
N ARG A 83 -7.91 -2.85 -8.01
CA ARG A 83 -9.03 -2.10 -7.42
C ARG A 83 -9.86 -1.40 -8.49
N ASP A 84 -11.17 -1.33 -8.28
CA ASP A 84 -12.02 -0.48 -9.12
C ASP A 84 -11.69 1.00 -8.85
N THR A 85 -11.87 1.85 -9.85
CA THR A 85 -11.67 3.31 -9.70
C THR A 85 -12.94 4.06 -9.31
N GLY A 86 -14.03 3.31 -9.06
CA GLY A 86 -15.31 3.79 -8.54
C GLY A 86 -16.22 2.60 -8.22
N PRO A 87 -17.46 2.84 -7.79
CA PRO A 87 -18.42 1.76 -7.49
C PRO A 87 -18.74 0.91 -8.72
N TYR A 88 -18.94 -0.39 -8.51
CA TYR A 88 -19.48 -1.31 -9.51
C TYR A 88 -20.84 -1.84 -9.02
N ILE A 89 -21.93 -1.42 -9.66
CA ILE A 89 -23.31 -1.65 -9.21
C ILE A 89 -24.13 -2.16 -10.41
N ASP A 90 -24.92 -3.21 -10.21
CA ASP A 90 -25.79 -3.78 -11.25
C ASP A 90 -25.10 -4.04 -12.59
N LYS A 91 -23.86 -4.56 -12.51
CA LYS A 91 -22.97 -4.86 -13.64
C LYS A 91 -22.44 -3.62 -14.40
N VAL A 92 -22.63 -2.43 -13.86
CA VAL A 92 -22.18 -1.15 -14.42
C VAL A 92 -21.03 -0.58 -13.58
N SER A 93 -19.95 -0.12 -14.23
CA SER A 93 -18.87 0.62 -13.59
C SER A 93 -19.18 2.11 -13.57
N TYR A 94 -19.05 2.74 -12.39
CA TYR A 94 -19.08 4.19 -12.19
C TYR A 94 -17.68 4.77 -11.90
N GLY A 95 -16.63 3.99 -12.16
CA GLY A 95 -15.26 4.47 -12.11
C GLY A 95 -14.92 5.35 -13.31
N THR A 96 -14.04 6.34 -13.10
CA THR A 96 -13.51 7.17 -14.19
C THR A 96 -12.64 6.38 -15.17
N HIS A 97 -12.16 5.21 -14.75
CA HIS A 97 -11.39 4.27 -15.55
C HIS A 97 -11.84 2.82 -15.26
N PRO A 98 -11.34 1.83 -16.02
CA PRO A 98 -11.45 0.43 -15.63
C PRO A 98 -10.76 0.12 -14.28
N ALA A 99 -10.72 -1.16 -13.90
CA ALA A 99 -10.01 -1.58 -12.70
C ALA A 99 -8.50 -1.38 -12.88
N VAL A 100 -7.75 -1.11 -11.80
CA VAL A 100 -6.33 -0.73 -11.89
C VAL A 100 -5.46 -1.43 -10.87
N ARG A 101 -4.17 -1.58 -11.22
CA ARG A 101 -3.06 -1.84 -10.29
C ARG A 101 -1.99 -0.80 -10.56
N ILE A 102 -1.48 -0.16 -9.50
CA ILE A 102 -0.48 0.91 -9.62
C ILE A 102 0.88 0.40 -9.20
N TYR A 103 1.91 0.71 -9.98
CA TYR A 103 3.32 0.50 -9.66
C TYR A 103 4.02 1.83 -9.38
N TYR A 104 4.97 1.81 -8.46
CA TYR A 104 5.70 2.95 -7.95
C TYR A 104 7.19 2.72 -8.12
N SER A 105 7.86 3.63 -8.82
CA SER A 105 9.32 3.72 -8.80
C SER A 105 9.85 3.82 -7.37
N PRO A 106 11.10 3.39 -7.10
CA PRO A 106 11.72 3.51 -5.78
C PRO A 106 11.62 4.93 -5.20
N GLU A 107 11.77 5.94 -6.03
CA GLU A 107 11.71 7.36 -5.69
C GLU A 107 10.30 7.78 -5.26
N ILE A 108 9.26 7.40 -6.04
CA ILE A 108 7.87 7.65 -5.63
C ILE A 108 7.55 6.90 -4.35
N TYR A 109 7.98 5.64 -4.23
CA TYR A 109 7.70 4.85 -3.04
C TYR A 109 8.33 5.48 -1.79
N ALA A 110 9.58 5.95 -1.89
CA ALA A 110 10.24 6.70 -0.82
C ALA A 110 9.50 8.00 -0.47
N TRP A 111 9.09 8.77 -1.47
CA TRP A 111 8.30 10.00 -1.27
C TRP A 111 6.94 9.73 -0.59
N LEU A 112 6.23 8.66 -1.00
CA LEU A 112 4.99 8.21 -0.37
C LEU A 112 5.20 7.78 1.09
N LYS A 113 6.31 7.09 1.37
CA LYS A 113 6.70 6.65 2.72
C LYS A 113 7.10 7.81 3.63
N ASN A 114 7.52 8.92 3.05
CA ASN A 114 7.88 10.15 3.74
C ASN A 114 6.71 11.16 3.79
N ASP A 115 5.48 10.67 3.92
CA ASP A 115 4.26 11.49 4.02
C ASP A 115 4.11 12.55 2.91
N ARG A 116 4.64 12.26 1.71
CA ARG A 116 4.57 13.14 0.53
C ARG A 116 5.19 14.51 0.75
N GLN A 117 6.19 14.61 1.61
CA GLN A 117 6.88 15.85 1.91
C GLN A 117 7.91 16.18 0.83
N GLY A 118 7.98 17.46 0.46
CA GLY A 118 8.86 17.97 -0.59
C GLY A 118 8.39 17.60 -2.00
N ASP A 119 9.23 17.95 -2.97
CA ASP A 119 8.96 17.68 -4.37
C ASP A 119 9.20 16.19 -4.71
N VAL A 120 8.47 15.72 -5.71
CA VAL A 120 8.72 14.40 -6.31
C VAL A 120 10.07 14.48 -7.05
N PRO A 121 11.00 13.53 -6.82
CA PRO A 121 12.29 13.53 -7.50
C PRO A 121 12.16 13.48 -9.02
N ASP A 122 13.08 14.13 -9.73
CA ASP A 122 13.11 14.08 -11.19
C ASP A 122 13.31 12.64 -11.69
N GLY A 123 12.66 12.28 -12.79
CA GLY A 123 12.63 10.91 -13.32
C GLY A 123 11.78 9.91 -12.53
N ALA A 124 11.21 10.29 -11.38
CA ALA A 124 10.33 9.42 -10.62
C ALA A 124 9.03 9.14 -11.39
N MET A 125 8.61 7.87 -11.42
CA MET A 125 7.50 7.42 -12.26
C MET A 125 6.46 6.60 -11.49
N ILE A 126 5.20 6.78 -11.88
CA ILE A 126 4.06 5.96 -11.49
C ILE A 126 3.51 5.30 -12.74
N ILE A 127 3.26 4.00 -12.66
CA ILE A 127 2.69 3.21 -13.76
C ILE A 127 1.30 2.75 -13.36
N LYS A 128 0.33 2.98 -14.24
CA LYS A 128 -1.07 2.63 -14.03
C LYS A 128 -1.49 1.55 -15.01
N GLU A 129 -1.51 0.31 -14.53
CA GLU A 129 -2.02 -0.81 -15.28
C GLU A 129 -3.56 -0.81 -15.26
N MET A 130 -4.21 -1.02 -16.40
CA MET A 130 -5.67 -1.09 -16.50
C MET A 130 -6.16 -2.49 -16.88
N PHE A 131 -7.25 -2.90 -16.22
CA PHE A 131 -7.85 -4.23 -16.30
C PHE A 131 -9.37 -4.15 -16.48
N PRO A 132 -9.99 -5.13 -17.14
CA PRO A 132 -11.45 -5.23 -17.24
C PRO A 132 -12.15 -5.23 -15.87
N THR A 133 -13.16 -4.39 -15.70
CA THR A 133 -13.96 -4.34 -14.46
C THR A 133 -14.89 -5.55 -14.29
N PRO A 134 -15.27 -5.94 -13.07
CA PRO A 134 -14.82 -5.37 -11.79
C PRO A 134 -13.50 -5.96 -11.29
N ALA A 135 -12.85 -5.24 -10.38
CA ALA A 135 -11.63 -5.68 -9.72
C ALA A 135 -11.79 -7.00 -8.94
N ALA A 136 -13.02 -7.30 -8.49
CA ALA A 136 -13.34 -8.55 -7.79
C ALA A 136 -12.92 -9.81 -8.58
N ARG A 137 -12.86 -9.75 -9.91
CA ARG A 137 -12.41 -10.85 -10.79
C ARG A 137 -10.97 -11.31 -10.50
N TYR A 138 -10.14 -10.43 -9.93
CA TYR A 138 -8.71 -10.68 -9.71
C TYR A 138 -8.38 -11.09 -8.26
N THR A 139 -9.41 -11.25 -7.42
CA THR A 139 -9.21 -11.59 -6.00
C THR A 139 -8.60 -12.97 -5.86
N GLY A 140 -7.49 -13.07 -5.13
CA GLY A 140 -6.81 -14.35 -4.87
C GLY A 140 -5.94 -14.86 -6.01
N MET A 141 -5.84 -14.14 -7.13
CA MET A 141 -4.89 -14.43 -8.19
C MET A 141 -3.47 -14.05 -7.77
N SER A 142 -2.50 -14.80 -8.27
CA SER A 142 -1.08 -14.45 -8.23
C SER A 142 -0.76 -13.28 -9.17
N ASP A 143 0.39 -12.63 -8.97
CA ASP A 143 0.82 -11.54 -9.85
C ASP A 143 1.00 -11.99 -11.31
N ALA A 144 1.47 -13.21 -11.52
CA ALA A 144 1.59 -13.81 -12.85
C ALA A 144 0.22 -13.95 -13.54
N GLU A 145 -0.79 -14.45 -12.82
CA GLU A 145 -2.16 -14.57 -13.36
C GLU A 145 -2.79 -13.21 -13.66
N ILE A 146 -2.53 -12.19 -12.82
CA ILE A 146 -2.98 -10.82 -13.07
C ILE A 146 -2.28 -10.27 -14.32
N ASN A 147 -0.97 -10.48 -14.46
CA ASN A 147 -0.18 -10.02 -15.61
C ASN A 147 -0.66 -10.58 -16.95
N ASP A 148 -1.18 -11.81 -16.97
CA ASP A 148 -1.76 -12.45 -18.16
C ASP A 148 -3.15 -11.89 -18.54
N ARG A 149 -3.76 -11.06 -17.68
CA ARG A 149 -5.07 -10.43 -17.89
C ARG A 149 -4.97 -8.93 -18.15
N LEU A 150 -3.74 -8.44 -18.23
CA LEU A 150 -3.41 -7.08 -18.57
C LEU A 150 -3.90 -6.79 -19.99
N SER A 151 -4.94 -5.97 -20.13
CA SER A 151 -5.64 -5.84 -21.42
C SER A 151 -5.62 -4.44 -22.02
N MET A 152 -5.14 -3.41 -21.30
CA MET A 152 -5.17 -2.04 -21.80
C MET A 152 -3.90 -1.30 -21.37
N TRP A 153 -2.98 -1.13 -22.32
CA TRP A 153 -1.73 -0.39 -22.12
C TRP A 153 -1.44 0.66 -23.19
N THR A 154 -2.07 0.55 -24.34
CA THR A 154 -1.88 1.44 -25.48
C THR A 154 -3.23 1.64 -26.17
N PHE A 155 -3.48 2.87 -26.59
CA PHE A 155 -4.61 3.22 -27.45
C PHE A 155 -4.35 2.71 -28.87
#